data_AF-A0A440CP07-F1
#
_entry.id   AF-A0A440CP07-F1
#
_cell.length_a   1.000
_cell.length_b   1.000
_cell.length_c   1.000
_cell.angle_alpha   90.00
_cell.angle_beta   90.00
_cell.angle_gamma   90.00
#
_symmetry.space_group_name_H-M   'P 1'
#
loop_
_entity.id
_entity.type
_entity.pdbx_description
1 polymer ?
#
loop_
_entity_poly.entity_id
_entity_poly.type
_entity_poly.pdbx_seq_one_letter_code
_entity_poly.pdbx_strand_id
1 'polypeptide(L)'
;MALHFAAGGSATEVASAGFNLVDVQTVEQVNELPDGMKAMVWLNEGEGVTQSFIDKVTPFLGNPKVYGFFLVDEPDPTGQYHTQVDAEDLKAESDWIHARMPDAKTFITAMDMGSAENPDFSNTYNYDNTHIDLFGISAYPVRTGTDTVDYDMIDRTVAAAVESGIPVSQIVPVHQTFGGGNWTTNTGGKYVMPTTDQLQTMMEHWDELVPSPEFDFAYAWGSQEGDVALESSPELQAVFREHNLQDEAPATPPVSDPATPPVSDSDTPPVSDSGTPPVSDSDTPPVSDSGTPPVSDSGMPPSDDPAQTIEGNAGANTLDGTAGADTMVGLGGNDEYYVDSAGDKVTESSGQGQDRVWTSVSYALSAGSSIEVLGTTKDAGTTAINLTGNELAQTIQGNAGANVINGGGGADKLSGFGGNDDYYVDNAGDKVVESSGQGQDRVWTSASYALSAGTSIEVIGTTKDAGTTAIDLTGNESAQTIQGNAGANVINGGGGADKLSGFGGNDIFVFNSALGNGNVDKVTDFNPSQNKIHLDDAIFADLELGTLASDSFFAGNAAHDSSDHIIYNSSTGALSYDSDGTGGASQTQFATLSPDLSLTAASFFVT
;
A
#
# COMPACT_ATOMS: atom_id res chain seq x y z
N MET A 1 0.30 -19.04 22.63
CA MET A 1 -0.40 -17.86 22.11
C MET A 1 -0.89 -18.27 20.74
N ALA A 2 -2.19 -18.13 20.49
CA ALA A 2 -2.71 -18.26 19.14
C ALA A 2 -2.08 -17.16 18.26
N LEU A 3 -1.88 -17.46 16.98
CA LEU A 3 -1.40 -16.47 16.03
C LEU A 3 -2.62 -15.88 15.29
N HIS A 4 -2.60 -14.57 15.08
CA HIS A 4 -3.63 -13.84 14.36
C HIS A 4 -2.94 -12.99 13.31
N PHE A 5 -3.26 -13.24 12.04
CA PHE A 5 -2.63 -12.66 10.88
C PHE A 5 -3.44 -11.50 10.33
N ALA A 6 -2.76 -10.40 10.02
CA ALA A 6 -3.29 -9.32 9.20
C ALA A 6 -2.29 -9.01 8.09
N ALA A 7 -2.79 -8.84 6.86
CA ALA A 7 -1.99 -8.51 5.70
C ALA A 7 -2.26 -7.06 5.25
N GLY A 8 -1.22 -6.36 4.79
CA GLY A 8 -1.32 -5.01 4.22
C GLY A 8 -1.32 -3.88 5.24
N GLY A 9 -0.80 -4.11 6.46
CA GLY A 9 -0.67 -3.09 7.51
C GLY A 9 0.71 -3.10 8.13
N SER A 10 1.16 -1.99 8.72
CA SER A 10 2.43 -2.01 9.46
C SER A 10 2.31 -2.83 10.75
N ALA A 11 3.43 -3.40 11.19
CA ALA A 11 3.47 -4.20 12.42
C ALA A 11 2.91 -3.45 13.65
N THR A 12 3.12 -2.13 13.72
CA THR A 12 2.63 -1.32 14.84
C THR A 12 1.11 -1.10 14.77
N GLU A 13 0.58 -0.89 13.57
CA GLU A 13 -0.84 -0.68 13.34
C GLU A 13 -1.64 -1.93 13.66
N VAL A 14 -1.26 -3.08 13.09
CA VAL A 14 -1.97 -4.34 13.29
C VAL A 14 -1.87 -4.82 14.74
N ALA A 15 -0.74 -4.60 15.41
CA ALA A 15 -0.57 -4.92 16.82
C ALA A 15 -1.55 -4.16 17.72
N SER A 16 -1.96 -2.95 17.32
CA SER A 16 -2.96 -2.19 18.07
C SER A 16 -4.31 -2.90 18.06
N ALA A 17 -4.66 -3.69 17.05
CA ALA A 17 -5.86 -4.51 17.00
C ALA A 17 -5.63 -5.96 17.52
N GLY A 18 -4.51 -6.21 18.21
CA GLY A 18 -4.20 -7.50 18.82
C GLY A 18 -3.62 -8.55 17.87
N PHE A 19 -3.39 -8.22 16.59
CA PHE A 19 -2.69 -9.14 15.69
C PHE A 19 -1.24 -9.33 16.12
N ASN A 20 -0.71 -10.53 15.95
CA ASN A 20 0.66 -10.87 16.34
C ASN A 20 1.43 -11.62 15.23
N LEU A 21 0.82 -11.75 14.04
CA LEU A 21 1.43 -12.21 12.81
C LEU A 21 1.13 -11.15 11.73
N VAL A 22 2.16 -10.72 11.00
CA VAL A 22 2.04 -9.65 10.00
C VAL A 22 2.86 -9.98 8.76
N ASP A 23 2.41 -9.49 7.60
CA ASP A 23 3.12 -9.69 6.36
C ASP A 23 4.33 -8.76 6.25
N VAL A 24 5.41 -9.27 5.69
CA VAL A 24 6.65 -8.52 5.48
C VAL A 24 7.30 -8.96 4.17
N GLN A 25 8.13 -8.09 3.59
CA GLN A 25 8.87 -8.37 2.36
C GLN A 25 10.38 -8.18 2.51
N THR A 26 10.84 -7.62 3.63
CA THR A 26 12.25 -7.32 3.89
C THR A 26 12.72 -7.80 5.25
N VAL A 27 14.02 -8.07 5.39
CA VAL A 27 14.63 -8.50 6.66
C VAL A 27 14.61 -7.36 7.69
N GLU A 28 14.67 -6.12 7.21
CA GLU A 28 14.53 -4.91 8.00
C GLU A 28 13.18 -4.88 8.74
N GLN A 29 12.07 -5.09 8.02
CA GLN A 29 10.73 -5.19 8.61
C GLN A 29 10.66 -6.30 9.67
N VAL A 30 11.24 -7.47 9.39
CA VAL A 30 11.28 -8.58 10.37
C VAL A 30 12.02 -8.17 11.65
N ASN A 31 13.16 -7.49 11.50
CA ASN A 31 13.98 -7.08 12.63
C ASN A 31 13.28 -6.03 13.49
N GLU A 32 12.50 -5.15 12.87
CA GLU A 32 11.72 -4.08 13.50
C GLU A 32 10.44 -4.56 14.19
N LEU A 33 10.01 -5.82 13.97
CA LEU A 33 8.80 -6.34 14.60
C LEU A 33 8.85 -6.19 16.14
N PRO A 34 7.75 -5.72 16.76
CA PRO A 34 7.60 -5.70 18.21
C PRO A 34 7.84 -7.07 18.85
N ASP A 35 8.23 -7.06 20.13
CA ASP A 35 8.38 -8.29 20.90
C ASP A 35 7.06 -9.08 20.94
N GLY A 36 7.14 -10.38 20.68
CA GLY A 36 5.97 -11.26 20.62
C GLY A 36 5.35 -11.40 19.24
N MET A 37 5.63 -10.50 18.29
CA MET A 37 5.16 -10.62 16.92
C MET A 37 6.03 -11.55 16.07
N LYS A 38 5.41 -12.10 15.03
CA LYS A 38 6.02 -12.95 14.02
C LYS A 38 5.77 -12.41 12.62
N ALA A 39 6.66 -12.77 11.70
CA ALA A 39 6.59 -12.44 10.29
C ALA A 39 6.02 -13.59 9.47
N MET A 40 5.04 -13.29 8.63
CA MET A 40 4.69 -14.07 7.45
C MET A 40 5.35 -13.38 6.24
N VAL A 41 6.30 -14.01 5.58
CA VAL A 41 7.01 -13.37 4.46
C VAL A 41 6.15 -13.49 3.21
N TRP A 42 5.72 -12.36 2.65
CA TRP A 42 4.95 -12.32 1.40
C TRP A 42 5.87 -12.42 0.19
N LEU A 43 5.67 -13.44 -0.64
CA LEU A 43 6.53 -13.71 -1.80
C LEU A 43 5.89 -13.26 -3.12
N ASN A 44 4.60 -13.57 -3.32
CA ASN A 44 3.91 -13.49 -4.61
C ASN A 44 4.68 -14.23 -5.72
N GLU A 45 5.04 -15.48 -5.47
CA GLU A 45 5.81 -16.35 -6.38
C GLU A 45 5.10 -17.70 -6.49
N GLY A 46 4.92 -18.20 -7.72
CA GLY A 46 4.30 -19.49 -8.01
C GLY A 46 4.82 -20.14 -9.30
N GLU A 47 6.04 -19.80 -9.70
CA GLU A 47 6.71 -20.28 -10.93
C GLU A 47 7.83 -21.30 -10.60
N GLY A 48 7.85 -21.81 -9.37
CA GLY A 48 8.79 -22.79 -8.90
C GLY A 48 10.03 -22.13 -8.29
N VAL A 49 11.08 -22.93 -8.07
CA VAL A 49 12.33 -22.46 -7.46
C VAL A 49 13.18 -21.69 -8.48
N THR A 50 12.68 -20.53 -8.90
CA THR A 50 13.38 -19.58 -9.76
C THR A 50 14.46 -18.82 -8.98
N GLN A 51 15.29 -18.05 -9.69
CA GLN A 51 16.25 -17.18 -9.01
C GLN A 51 15.54 -16.06 -8.22
N SER A 52 14.40 -15.55 -8.72
CA SER A 52 13.57 -14.57 -7.99
C SER A 52 13.10 -15.12 -6.65
N PHE A 53 12.52 -16.33 -6.66
CA PHE A 53 12.12 -17.04 -5.45
C PHE A 53 13.30 -17.22 -4.47
N ILE A 54 14.45 -17.70 -4.96
CA ILE A 54 15.65 -17.89 -4.13
C ILE A 54 16.09 -16.57 -3.49
N ASP A 55 16.13 -15.48 -4.27
CA ASP A 55 16.59 -14.18 -3.82
C ASP A 55 15.62 -13.56 -2.80
N LYS A 56 14.31 -13.81 -2.93
CA LYS A 56 13.29 -13.39 -1.96
C LYS A 56 13.35 -14.20 -0.66
N VAL A 57 13.56 -15.52 -0.72
CA VAL A 57 13.52 -16.37 0.49
C VAL A 57 14.85 -16.39 1.25
N THR A 58 15.99 -16.39 0.54
CA THR A 58 17.32 -16.57 1.15
C THR A 58 17.65 -15.57 2.28
N PRO A 59 17.30 -14.28 2.19
CA PRO A 59 17.58 -13.31 3.25
C PRO A 59 16.95 -13.65 4.61
N PHE A 60 15.85 -14.41 4.62
CA PHE A 60 15.07 -14.75 5.82
C PHE A 60 15.56 -16.02 6.52
N LEU A 61 16.45 -16.79 5.90
CA LEU A 61 16.87 -18.09 6.41
C LEU A 61 17.51 -17.99 7.80
N GLY A 62 16.94 -18.72 8.76
CA GLY A 62 17.41 -18.77 10.14
C GLY A 62 17.00 -17.59 11.01
N ASN A 63 16.16 -16.67 10.51
CA ASN A 63 15.63 -15.59 11.33
C ASN A 63 14.53 -16.12 12.29
N PRO A 64 14.68 -16.00 13.61
CA PRO A 64 13.76 -16.59 14.59
C PRO A 64 12.39 -15.89 14.66
N LYS A 65 12.25 -14.70 14.06
CA LYS A 65 10.97 -13.98 13.98
C LYS A 65 10.14 -14.39 12.77
N VAL A 66 10.72 -15.08 11.79
CA VAL A 66 9.99 -15.60 10.63
C VAL A 66 9.22 -16.84 11.04
N TYR A 67 7.90 -16.79 10.87
CA TYR A 67 6.99 -17.89 11.13
C TYR A 67 6.72 -18.73 9.89
N GLY A 68 6.57 -18.08 8.74
CA GLY A 68 6.30 -18.76 7.47
C GLY A 68 6.42 -17.86 6.26
N PHE A 69 6.04 -18.41 5.11
CA PHE A 69 5.98 -17.74 3.82
C PHE A 69 4.58 -17.86 3.24
N PHE A 70 4.05 -16.72 2.81
CA PHE A 70 2.83 -16.63 2.02
C PHE A 70 3.24 -16.57 0.55
N LEU A 71 3.06 -17.69 -0.16
CA LEU A 71 3.60 -17.91 -1.50
C LEU A 71 2.81 -17.11 -2.53
N VAL A 72 1.51 -17.38 -2.64
CA VAL A 72 0.60 -16.76 -3.62
C VAL A 72 -0.77 -16.55 -2.98
N ASP A 73 -1.37 -15.42 -3.28
CA ASP A 73 -2.76 -15.12 -2.96
C ASP A 73 -3.65 -15.60 -4.11
N GLU A 74 -4.59 -16.50 -3.80
CA GLU A 74 -5.54 -17.13 -4.73
C GLU A 74 -4.89 -17.57 -6.06
N PRO A 75 -3.88 -18.47 -6.03
CA PRO A 75 -3.21 -18.95 -7.24
C PRO A 75 -4.24 -19.56 -8.21
N ASP A 76 -4.15 -19.19 -9.49
CA ASP A 76 -5.07 -19.68 -10.51
C ASP A 76 -4.52 -20.96 -11.17
N PRO A 77 -5.13 -22.14 -10.95
CA PRO A 77 -4.66 -23.39 -11.54
C PRO A 77 -4.97 -23.51 -13.03
N THR A 78 -5.74 -22.58 -13.59
CA THR A 78 -6.25 -22.63 -14.97
C THR A 78 -5.62 -21.57 -15.88
N GLY A 79 -5.08 -20.50 -15.31
CA GLY A 79 -4.58 -19.33 -16.04
C GLY A 79 -5.68 -18.50 -16.71
N GLN A 80 -6.95 -18.69 -16.32
CA GLN A 80 -8.10 -18.03 -16.95
C GLN A 80 -8.28 -16.60 -16.43
N TYR A 81 -8.01 -16.38 -15.15
CA TYR A 81 -8.24 -15.13 -14.43
C TYR A 81 -6.92 -14.43 -14.11
N HIS A 82 -5.88 -15.20 -13.77
CA HIS A 82 -4.53 -14.72 -13.46
C HIS A 82 -3.47 -15.54 -14.21
N THR A 83 -2.19 -15.27 -13.97
CA THR A 83 -1.11 -16.15 -14.45
C THR A 83 -1.32 -17.55 -13.86
N GLN A 84 -1.22 -18.58 -14.69
CA GLN A 84 -1.37 -19.95 -14.24
C GLN A 84 -0.27 -20.31 -13.23
N VAL A 85 -0.66 -20.93 -12.12
CA VAL A 85 0.25 -21.45 -11.10
C VAL A 85 0.11 -22.97 -11.04
N ASP A 86 1.17 -23.69 -11.42
CA ASP A 86 1.14 -25.15 -11.41
C ASP A 86 1.37 -25.70 -10.00
N ALA A 87 0.61 -26.73 -9.61
CA ALA A 87 0.78 -27.36 -8.30
C ALA A 87 2.19 -27.93 -8.08
N GLU A 88 2.87 -28.34 -9.17
CA GLU A 88 4.26 -28.81 -9.15
C GLU A 88 5.26 -27.70 -8.79
N ASP A 89 4.97 -26.46 -9.18
CA ASP A 89 5.80 -25.30 -8.91
C ASP A 89 5.67 -24.86 -7.45
N LEU A 90 4.44 -24.73 -6.95
CA LEU A 90 4.18 -24.52 -5.51
C LEU A 90 4.80 -25.63 -4.65
N LYS A 91 4.76 -26.87 -5.16
CA LYS A 91 5.43 -27.99 -4.51
C LYS A 91 6.94 -27.83 -4.45
N ALA A 92 7.57 -27.42 -5.55
CA ALA A 92 9.00 -27.21 -5.59
C ALA A 92 9.43 -26.09 -4.62
N GLU A 93 8.66 -25.00 -4.55
CA GLU A 93 8.86 -23.89 -3.62
C GLU A 93 8.72 -24.33 -2.16
N SER A 94 7.62 -25.01 -1.83
CA SER A 94 7.37 -25.49 -0.45
C SER A 94 8.45 -26.46 0.01
N ASP A 95 8.79 -27.46 -0.82
CA ASP A 95 9.86 -28.42 -0.55
C ASP A 95 11.23 -27.72 -0.35
N TRP A 96 11.50 -26.66 -1.13
CA TRP A 96 12.75 -25.90 -1.01
C TRP A 96 12.84 -25.14 0.31
N ILE A 97 11.73 -24.53 0.76
CA ILE A 97 11.60 -23.84 2.03
C ILE A 97 11.81 -24.84 3.17
N HIS A 98 11.04 -25.92 3.23
CA HIS A 98 11.13 -26.91 4.32
C HIS A 98 12.51 -27.58 4.39
N ALA A 99 13.20 -27.76 3.26
CA ALA A 99 14.57 -28.28 3.25
C ALA A 99 15.59 -27.37 3.95
N ARG A 100 15.29 -26.08 4.11
CA ARG A 100 16.20 -25.06 4.70
C ARG A 100 15.69 -24.47 6.00
N MET A 101 14.37 -24.40 6.16
CA MET A 101 13.67 -24.00 7.38
C MET A 101 12.54 -25.00 7.66
N PRO A 102 12.87 -26.16 8.27
CA PRO A 102 11.90 -27.23 8.49
C PRO A 102 10.70 -26.86 9.37
N ASP A 103 10.85 -25.82 10.20
CA ASP A 103 9.82 -25.35 11.13
C ASP A 103 8.97 -24.21 10.53
N ALA A 104 9.35 -23.66 9.37
CA ALA A 104 8.62 -22.56 8.75
C ALA A 104 7.39 -23.07 8.00
N LYS A 105 6.26 -22.37 8.16
CA LYS A 105 5.03 -22.69 7.46
C LYS A 105 5.05 -22.18 6.02
N THR A 106 4.45 -22.92 5.11
CA THR A 106 4.05 -22.42 3.79
C THR A 106 2.55 -22.24 3.72
N PHE A 107 2.13 -21.12 3.15
CA PHE A 107 0.74 -20.67 3.16
C PHE A 107 0.34 -20.11 1.79
N ILE A 108 -0.89 -20.40 1.38
CA ILE A 108 -1.60 -19.73 0.30
C ILE A 108 -3.04 -19.47 0.75
N THR A 109 -3.71 -18.49 0.16
CA THR A 109 -5.19 -18.46 0.13
C THR A 109 -5.65 -19.31 -1.04
N ALA A 110 -6.67 -20.15 -0.85
CA ALA A 110 -7.14 -21.06 -1.88
C ALA A 110 -8.15 -20.35 -2.78
N MET A 111 -7.92 -20.38 -4.09
CA MET A 111 -8.89 -19.89 -5.06
C MET A 111 -10.12 -20.82 -5.11
N ASP A 112 -11.30 -20.26 -4.87
CA ASP A 112 -12.58 -20.96 -5.07
C ASP A 112 -12.91 -20.96 -6.58
N MET A 113 -12.90 -22.14 -7.19
CA MET A 113 -13.21 -22.32 -8.61
C MET A 113 -14.71 -22.47 -8.88
N GLY A 114 -15.51 -22.51 -7.82
CA GLY A 114 -16.95 -22.70 -7.86
C GLY A 114 -17.72 -21.38 -7.87
N SER A 115 -18.78 -21.37 -7.08
CA SER A 115 -19.65 -20.22 -6.89
C SER A 115 -19.91 -20.05 -5.42
N ALA A 116 -20.32 -18.85 -4.99
CA ALA A 116 -20.69 -18.64 -3.61
C ALA A 116 -21.68 -19.69 -3.09
N GLU A 117 -22.67 -20.12 -3.88
CA GLU A 117 -23.68 -21.13 -3.53
C GLU A 117 -23.18 -22.58 -3.63
N ASN A 118 -22.12 -22.82 -4.41
CA ASN A 118 -21.53 -24.15 -4.63
C ASN A 118 -20.00 -24.00 -4.79
N PRO A 119 -19.28 -23.73 -3.68
CA PRO A 119 -17.83 -23.58 -3.72
C PRO A 119 -17.16 -24.89 -4.13
N ASP A 120 -16.02 -24.78 -4.80
CA ASP A 120 -15.31 -25.93 -5.35
C ASP A 120 -13.79 -25.68 -5.37
N PHE A 121 -13.07 -26.51 -4.61
CA PHE A 121 -11.60 -26.53 -4.57
C PHE A 121 -11.05 -27.81 -5.20
N SER A 122 -11.88 -28.56 -5.93
CA SER A 122 -11.45 -29.80 -6.55
C SER A 122 -10.50 -29.52 -7.71
N ASN A 123 -9.46 -30.36 -7.83
CA ASN A 123 -8.41 -30.22 -8.85
C ASN A 123 -7.61 -28.91 -8.77
N THR A 124 -7.59 -28.25 -7.61
CA THR A 124 -6.71 -27.10 -7.35
C THR A 124 -5.48 -27.55 -6.55
N TYR A 125 -5.39 -27.18 -5.27
CA TYR A 125 -4.23 -27.35 -4.42
C TYR A 125 -4.64 -27.98 -3.09
N ASN A 126 -3.88 -28.97 -2.65
CA ASN A 126 -3.94 -29.55 -1.33
C ASN A 126 -2.54 -30.02 -0.92
N TYR A 127 -2.39 -30.50 0.31
CA TYR A 127 -1.09 -30.94 0.80
C TYR A 127 -0.46 -32.03 -0.08
N ASP A 128 -1.25 -32.97 -0.61
CA ASP A 128 -0.73 -34.12 -1.35
C ASP A 128 -0.08 -33.71 -2.69
N ASN A 129 -0.57 -32.65 -3.35
CA ASN A 129 -0.01 -32.18 -4.62
C ASN A 129 0.93 -30.98 -4.51
N THR A 130 0.84 -30.17 -3.44
CA THR A 130 1.66 -28.95 -3.26
C THR A 130 2.63 -28.99 -2.09
N HIS A 131 2.46 -29.92 -1.13
CA HIS A 131 3.19 -29.86 0.15
C HIS A 131 3.05 -28.52 0.88
N ILE A 132 2.05 -27.70 0.57
CA ILE A 132 1.75 -26.48 1.32
C ILE A 132 1.16 -26.86 2.67
N ASP A 133 1.61 -26.23 3.75
CA ASP A 133 1.18 -26.57 5.11
C ASP A 133 -0.26 -26.11 5.39
N LEU A 134 -0.59 -24.89 4.97
CA LEU A 134 -1.78 -24.15 5.39
C LEU A 134 -2.49 -23.49 4.20
N PHE A 135 -3.83 -23.50 4.22
CA PHE A 135 -4.68 -22.98 3.16
C PHE A 135 -5.71 -22.01 3.76
N GLY A 136 -5.62 -20.74 3.37
CA GLY A 136 -6.60 -19.72 3.69
C GLY A 136 -7.88 -20.00 2.92
N ILE A 137 -8.96 -20.28 3.64
CA ILE A 137 -10.27 -20.52 3.02
C ILE A 137 -11.10 -19.25 3.13
N SER A 138 -11.29 -18.59 2.00
CA SER A 138 -11.97 -17.30 1.90
C SER A 138 -13.47 -17.46 1.67
N ALA A 139 -14.28 -16.93 2.59
CA ALA A 139 -15.73 -16.88 2.46
C ALA A 139 -16.24 -15.46 2.77
N TYR A 140 -16.97 -14.86 1.82
CA TYR A 140 -17.39 -13.46 1.88
C TYR A 140 -18.93 -13.33 1.86
N PRO A 141 -19.60 -13.64 2.97
CA PRO A 141 -21.06 -13.71 3.07
C PRO A 141 -21.75 -12.34 3.03
N VAL A 142 -21.05 -11.24 3.34
CA VAL A 142 -21.62 -9.89 3.36
C VAL A 142 -21.44 -9.23 2.01
N ARG A 143 -22.50 -9.26 1.19
CA ARG A 143 -22.48 -8.81 -0.21
C ARG A 143 -23.81 -8.21 -0.65
N THR A 144 -23.77 -7.35 -1.67
CA THR A 144 -24.99 -6.86 -2.33
C THR A 144 -25.54 -7.91 -3.30
N GLY A 145 -26.81 -7.77 -3.65
CA GLY A 145 -27.48 -8.71 -4.56
C GLY A 145 -28.04 -9.96 -3.87
N THR A 146 -27.93 -10.06 -2.54
CA THR A 146 -28.66 -11.03 -1.71
C THR A 146 -29.71 -10.32 -0.85
N ASP A 147 -30.79 -11.02 -0.49
CA ASP A 147 -31.86 -10.47 0.35
C ASP A 147 -31.45 -10.40 1.84
N THR A 148 -30.52 -11.26 2.26
CA THR A 148 -29.94 -11.33 3.61
C THR A 148 -28.46 -11.73 3.55
N VAL A 149 -27.72 -11.52 4.63
CA VAL A 149 -26.37 -12.08 4.80
C VAL A 149 -26.47 -13.60 4.84
N ASP A 150 -25.53 -14.27 4.17
CA ASP A 150 -25.54 -15.71 3.94
C ASP A 150 -24.40 -16.37 4.74
N TYR A 151 -24.53 -16.44 6.07
CA TYR A 151 -23.49 -16.97 6.94
C TYR A 151 -23.14 -18.44 6.66
N ASP A 152 -24.13 -19.24 6.21
CA ASP A 152 -23.95 -20.63 5.77
C ASP A 152 -22.96 -20.76 4.59
N MET A 153 -22.57 -19.65 3.96
CA MET A 153 -21.46 -19.61 2.99
C MET A 153 -20.15 -20.10 3.60
N ILE A 154 -19.86 -19.79 4.87
CA ILE A 154 -18.65 -20.24 5.55
C ILE A 154 -18.67 -21.77 5.66
N ASP A 155 -19.76 -22.33 6.17
CA ASP A 155 -19.98 -23.76 6.36
C ASP A 155 -19.77 -24.57 5.08
N ARG A 156 -20.41 -24.13 3.98
CA ARG A 156 -20.30 -24.84 2.71
C ARG A 156 -18.92 -24.68 2.06
N THR A 157 -18.25 -23.54 2.25
CA THR A 157 -16.89 -23.32 1.73
C THR A 157 -15.88 -24.21 2.47
N VAL A 158 -15.98 -24.31 3.80
CA VAL A 158 -15.18 -25.26 4.59
C VAL A 158 -15.47 -26.70 4.19
N ALA A 159 -16.74 -27.07 4.03
CA ALA A 159 -17.12 -28.42 3.60
C ALA A 159 -16.52 -28.77 2.22
N ALA A 160 -16.57 -27.84 1.27
CA ALA A 160 -15.99 -28.02 -0.06
C ALA A 160 -14.46 -28.16 -0.03
N ALA A 161 -13.77 -27.37 0.80
CA ALA A 161 -12.32 -27.48 0.99
C ALA A 161 -11.95 -28.87 1.55
N VAL A 162 -12.68 -29.35 2.57
CA VAL A 162 -12.48 -30.68 3.15
C VAL A 162 -12.75 -31.79 2.15
N GLU A 163 -13.83 -31.69 1.37
CA GLU A 163 -14.15 -32.66 0.32
C GLU A 163 -13.07 -32.70 -0.78
N SER A 164 -12.43 -31.56 -1.04
CA SER A 164 -11.35 -31.40 -2.03
C SER A 164 -9.96 -31.84 -1.53
N GLY A 165 -9.87 -32.30 -0.28
CA GLY A 165 -8.64 -32.85 0.30
C GLY A 165 -7.85 -31.88 1.18
N ILE A 166 -8.43 -30.76 1.59
CA ILE A 166 -7.84 -29.84 2.58
C ILE A 166 -8.45 -30.16 3.96
N PRO A 167 -7.79 -30.98 4.80
CA PRO A 167 -8.31 -31.29 6.12
C PRO A 167 -8.44 -30.04 7.00
N VAL A 168 -9.41 -30.03 7.91
CA VAL A 168 -9.67 -28.91 8.84
C VAL A 168 -8.41 -28.42 9.57
N SER A 169 -7.48 -29.32 9.90
CA SER A 169 -6.21 -28.95 10.56
C SER A 169 -5.25 -28.10 9.72
N GLN A 170 -5.52 -27.95 8.42
CA GLN A 170 -4.76 -27.11 7.49
C GLN A 170 -5.53 -25.87 7.04
N ILE A 171 -6.78 -25.72 7.49
CA ILE A 171 -7.59 -24.55 7.15
C ILE A 171 -7.19 -23.38 8.05
N VAL A 172 -6.93 -22.25 7.40
CA VAL A 172 -6.83 -20.94 8.03
C VAL A 172 -8.13 -20.19 7.76
N PRO A 173 -8.91 -19.84 8.80
CA PRO A 173 -10.07 -18.97 8.67
C PRO A 173 -9.69 -17.63 8.07
N VAL A 174 -10.35 -17.22 6.98
CA VAL A 174 -10.16 -15.89 6.40
C VAL A 174 -11.42 -15.06 6.65
N HIS A 175 -11.28 -14.02 7.46
CA HIS A 175 -12.35 -13.11 7.83
C HIS A 175 -12.49 -11.99 6.80
N GLN A 176 -13.72 -11.80 6.30
CA GLN A 176 -14.06 -10.65 5.47
C GLN A 176 -13.94 -9.37 6.31
N THR A 177 -12.99 -8.51 5.96
CA THR A 177 -12.79 -7.22 6.66
C THR A 177 -12.68 -6.06 5.68
N PHE A 178 -13.33 -6.21 4.52
CA PHE A 178 -13.35 -5.22 3.46
C PHE A 178 -14.70 -5.14 2.74
N GLY A 179 -14.90 -4.06 1.97
CA GLY A 179 -15.95 -3.95 0.95
C GLY A 179 -16.10 -2.54 0.38
N GLY A 180 -17.01 -2.38 -0.59
CA GLY A 180 -17.25 -1.08 -1.24
C GLY A 180 -16.32 -0.73 -2.41
N GLY A 181 -15.33 -1.57 -2.72
CA GLY A 181 -14.42 -1.38 -3.85
C GLY A 181 -14.93 -1.88 -5.20
N ASN A 182 -14.01 -1.99 -6.16
CA ASN A 182 -14.35 -2.35 -7.54
C ASN A 182 -14.61 -3.85 -7.78
N TRP A 183 -14.20 -4.71 -6.85
CA TRP A 183 -14.43 -6.14 -6.91
C TRP A 183 -15.91 -6.49 -7.03
N THR A 184 -16.21 -7.45 -7.90
CA THR A 184 -17.58 -7.87 -8.20
C THR A 184 -17.71 -9.34 -7.86
N THR A 185 -18.80 -9.71 -7.20
CA THR A 185 -19.08 -11.12 -6.89
C THR A 185 -19.33 -11.89 -8.18
N ASN A 186 -19.19 -13.21 -8.11
CA ASN A 186 -19.57 -14.14 -9.18
C ASN A 186 -21.06 -14.01 -9.63
N THR A 187 -21.90 -13.37 -8.81
CA THR A 187 -23.32 -13.09 -9.09
C THR A 187 -23.58 -11.66 -9.60
N GLY A 188 -22.55 -10.84 -9.79
CA GLY A 188 -22.67 -9.44 -10.25
C GLY A 188 -22.95 -8.42 -9.15
N GLY A 189 -22.94 -8.85 -7.87
CA GLY A 189 -23.02 -7.99 -6.69
C GLY A 189 -21.67 -7.42 -6.28
N LYS A 190 -21.61 -6.79 -5.12
CA LYS A 190 -20.41 -6.17 -4.54
C LYS A 190 -20.15 -6.70 -3.14
N TYR A 191 -18.90 -6.86 -2.76
CA TYR A 191 -18.53 -7.13 -1.37
C TYR A 191 -18.80 -5.89 -0.51
N VAL A 192 -19.23 -6.11 0.72
CA VAL A 192 -19.63 -5.06 1.66
C VAL A 192 -18.90 -5.28 2.98
N MET A 193 -18.32 -4.21 3.52
CA MET A 193 -17.68 -4.22 4.82
C MET A 193 -18.69 -4.67 5.89
N PRO A 194 -18.41 -5.75 6.66
CA PRO A 194 -19.33 -6.20 7.70
C PRO A 194 -19.55 -5.15 8.79
N THR A 195 -20.73 -5.17 9.41
CA THR A 195 -20.91 -4.53 10.73
C THR A 195 -20.24 -5.36 11.82
N THR A 196 -20.07 -4.80 13.03
CA THR A 196 -19.54 -5.55 14.18
C THR A 196 -20.31 -6.83 14.48
N ASP A 197 -21.64 -6.76 14.48
CA ASP A 197 -22.51 -7.92 14.75
C ASP A 197 -22.39 -8.99 13.65
N GLN A 198 -22.22 -8.57 12.39
CA GLN A 198 -22.01 -9.48 11.26
C GLN A 198 -20.65 -10.17 11.38
N LEU A 199 -19.58 -9.42 11.69
CA LEU A 199 -18.25 -9.98 11.89
C LEU A 199 -18.22 -10.98 13.06
N GLN A 200 -18.85 -10.64 14.19
CA GLN A 200 -18.96 -11.54 15.34
C GLN A 200 -19.69 -12.84 14.96
N THR A 201 -20.82 -12.74 14.24
CA THR A 201 -21.54 -13.93 13.76
C THR A 201 -20.67 -14.77 12.84
N MET A 202 -19.89 -14.15 11.94
CA MET A 202 -18.97 -14.88 11.07
C MET A 202 -17.84 -15.57 11.85
N MET A 203 -17.30 -14.92 12.89
CA MET A 203 -16.30 -15.52 13.78
C MET A 203 -16.86 -16.73 14.52
N GLU A 204 -18.11 -16.68 15.02
CA GLU A 204 -18.76 -17.82 15.67
C GLU A 204 -18.89 -19.04 14.74
N HIS A 205 -19.21 -18.83 13.45
CA HIS A 205 -19.23 -19.90 12.45
C HIS A 205 -17.83 -20.49 12.23
N TRP A 206 -16.80 -19.63 12.11
CA TRP A 206 -15.41 -20.07 11.98
C TRP A 206 -14.95 -20.89 13.18
N ASP A 207 -15.27 -20.45 14.41
CA ASP A 207 -14.92 -21.13 15.65
C ASP A 207 -15.59 -22.52 15.76
N GLU A 208 -16.82 -22.68 15.26
CA GLU A 208 -17.49 -23.99 15.26
C GLU A 208 -16.82 -24.98 14.29
N LEU A 209 -16.41 -24.49 13.12
CA LEU A 209 -15.90 -25.32 12.02
C LEU A 209 -14.39 -25.61 12.13
N VAL A 210 -13.63 -24.62 12.60
CA VAL A 210 -12.17 -24.65 12.72
C VAL A 210 -11.76 -24.14 14.11
N PRO A 211 -12.10 -24.86 15.20
CA PRO A 211 -11.96 -24.37 16.59
C PRO A 211 -10.52 -24.20 17.09
N SER A 212 -9.53 -24.57 16.30
CA SER A 212 -8.11 -24.51 16.70
C SER A 212 -7.25 -24.35 15.44
N PRO A 213 -7.42 -23.24 14.71
CA PRO A 213 -6.61 -22.98 13.54
C PRO A 213 -5.16 -22.70 13.97
N GLU A 214 -4.22 -22.93 13.07
CA GLU A 214 -2.82 -22.58 13.34
C GLU A 214 -2.65 -21.04 13.48
N PHE A 215 -3.39 -20.30 12.65
CA PHE A 215 -3.70 -18.88 12.81
C PHE A 215 -5.02 -18.56 12.09
N ASP A 216 -5.67 -17.45 12.44
CA ASP A 216 -6.74 -16.84 11.63
C ASP A 216 -6.22 -15.63 10.87
N PHE A 217 -6.95 -15.22 9.83
CA PHE A 217 -6.51 -14.19 8.91
C PHE A 217 -7.58 -13.13 8.68
N ALA A 218 -7.30 -11.88 9.05
CA ALA A 218 -8.07 -10.73 8.59
C ALA A 218 -7.57 -10.29 7.20
N TYR A 219 -8.36 -10.60 6.17
CA TYR A 219 -8.14 -10.14 4.81
C TYR A 219 -9.08 -8.96 4.54
N ALA A 220 -8.63 -7.72 4.41
CA ALA A 220 -7.25 -7.24 4.61
C ALA A 220 -7.19 -6.01 5.52
N TRP A 221 -5.99 -5.69 6.02
CA TRP A 221 -5.75 -4.48 6.80
C TRP A 221 -5.91 -3.23 5.94
N GLY A 222 -5.12 -3.13 4.88
CA GLY A 222 -5.12 -2.00 3.95
C GLY A 222 -6.10 -2.16 2.78
N SER A 223 -6.52 -1.03 2.20
CA SER A 223 -7.39 -1.01 1.01
C SER A 223 -6.76 -1.73 -0.20
N GLN A 224 -7.59 -2.52 -0.89
CA GLN A 224 -7.28 -3.16 -2.16
C GLN A 224 -8.31 -2.74 -3.22
N GLU A 225 -7.84 -2.22 -4.36
CA GLU A 225 -8.71 -1.84 -5.49
C GLU A 225 -9.84 -0.85 -5.12
N GLY A 226 -9.53 0.07 -4.20
CA GLY A 226 -10.42 1.16 -3.77
C GLY A 226 -11.55 0.71 -2.85
N ASP A 227 -11.43 -0.44 -2.19
CA ASP A 227 -12.34 -0.82 -1.12
C ASP A 227 -12.05 -0.09 0.20
N VAL A 228 -13.04 -0.16 1.11
CA VAL A 228 -12.86 0.19 2.51
C VAL A 228 -12.39 -1.08 3.22
N ALA A 229 -11.25 -1.01 3.91
CA ALA A 229 -10.61 -2.13 4.59
C ALA A 229 -10.51 -1.91 6.11
N LEU A 230 -9.97 -2.89 6.83
CA LEU A 230 -9.95 -2.91 8.29
C LEU A 230 -9.26 -1.69 8.92
N GLU A 231 -8.22 -1.15 8.30
CA GLU A 231 -7.49 0.05 8.76
C GLU A 231 -8.40 1.25 9.02
N SER A 232 -9.51 1.33 8.28
CA SER A 232 -10.46 2.43 8.32
C SER A 232 -11.67 2.19 9.23
N SER A 233 -11.77 1.01 9.87
CA SER A 233 -12.87 0.66 10.79
C SER A 233 -12.37 0.40 12.21
N PRO A 234 -12.34 1.43 13.08
CA PRO A 234 -12.05 1.27 14.49
C PRO A 234 -12.97 0.27 15.20
N GLU A 235 -14.22 0.15 14.76
CA GLU A 235 -15.21 -0.74 15.34
C GLU A 235 -14.86 -2.22 15.05
N LEU A 236 -14.51 -2.58 13.82
CA LEU A 236 -14.06 -3.94 13.52
C LEU A 236 -12.69 -4.24 14.15
N GLN A 237 -11.78 -3.27 14.19
CA GLN A 237 -10.51 -3.41 14.91
C GLN A 237 -10.73 -3.70 16.41
N ALA A 238 -11.76 -3.11 17.03
CA ALA A 238 -12.11 -3.40 18.41
C ALA A 238 -12.63 -4.84 18.61
N VAL A 239 -13.41 -5.36 17.65
CA VAL A 239 -13.85 -6.76 17.65
C VAL A 239 -12.66 -7.72 17.57
N PHE A 240 -11.72 -7.49 16.63
CA PHE A 240 -10.50 -8.29 16.56
C PHE A 240 -9.61 -8.15 17.78
N ARG A 241 -9.50 -6.96 18.36
CA ARG A 241 -8.75 -6.78 19.61
C ARG A 241 -9.32 -7.62 20.74
N GLU A 242 -10.65 -7.69 20.85
CA GLU A 242 -11.31 -8.53 21.83
C GLU A 242 -11.06 -10.02 21.54
N HIS A 243 -11.25 -10.46 20.29
CA HIS A 243 -10.97 -11.83 19.85
C HIS A 243 -9.51 -12.25 20.11
N ASN A 244 -8.55 -11.49 19.57
CA ASN A 244 -7.13 -11.83 19.57
C ASN A 244 -6.48 -11.77 20.96
N LEU A 245 -7.00 -10.95 21.87
CA LEU A 245 -6.45 -10.80 23.23
C LEU A 245 -7.15 -11.67 24.26
N GLN A 246 -8.31 -12.26 23.95
CA GLN A 246 -8.97 -13.22 24.86
C GLN A 246 -8.11 -14.48 25.09
N ASP A 247 -7.30 -14.87 24.10
CA ASP A 247 -6.38 -16.02 24.17
C ASP A 247 -5.15 -15.83 25.09
N GLU A 248 -4.94 -14.62 25.61
CA GLU A 248 -3.87 -14.32 26.58
C GLU A 248 -4.32 -14.47 28.05
N ALA A 249 -5.61 -14.66 28.32
CA ALA A 249 -6.12 -14.80 29.68
C ALA A 249 -5.89 -16.22 30.25
N PRO A 250 -5.32 -16.39 31.46
CA PRO A 250 -5.20 -17.72 32.06
C PRO A 250 -6.60 -18.27 32.36
N ALA A 251 -6.90 -19.46 31.80
CA ALA A 251 -8.17 -20.16 31.95
C ALA A 251 -8.71 -20.14 33.39
N THR A 252 -9.81 -19.42 33.61
CA THR A 252 -10.62 -19.57 34.82
C THR A 252 -11.20 -20.99 34.87
N PRO A 253 -11.10 -21.71 36.00
CA PRO A 253 -11.63 -23.06 36.10
C PRO A 253 -13.17 -23.05 36.00
N PRO A 254 -13.79 -24.13 35.47
CA PRO A 254 -15.21 -24.13 35.15
C PRO A 254 -16.05 -23.98 36.41
N VAL A 255 -16.93 -23.00 36.40
CA VAL A 255 -17.95 -22.79 37.44
C VAL A 255 -18.97 -23.92 37.32
N SER A 256 -19.07 -24.73 38.37
CA SER A 256 -20.11 -25.74 38.52
C SER A 256 -21.50 -25.10 38.62
N ASP A 257 -22.37 -25.54 37.73
CA ASP A 257 -23.83 -25.34 37.62
C ASP A 257 -24.56 -25.14 38.97
N PRO A 258 -25.45 -24.13 39.11
CA PRO A 258 -26.44 -24.12 40.17
C PRO A 258 -27.81 -24.54 39.63
N ALA A 259 -28.27 -25.68 40.13
CA ALA A 259 -29.62 -26.19 39.99
C ALA A 259 -30.71 -25.19 40.48
N THR A 260 -31.81 -25.18 39.73
CA THR A 260 -33.22 -24.90 40.04
C THR A 260 -33.59 -24.21 41.37
N PRO A 261 -34.43 -23.14 41.36
CA PRO A 261 -34.82 -22.43 42.58
C PRO A 261 -36.03 -23.10 43.28
N PRO A 262 -36.17 -22.94 44.60
CA PRO A 262 -37.46 -23.07 45.26
C PRO A 262 -38.05 -21.70 45.66
N VAL A 263 -39.35 -21.58 45.40
CA VAL A 263 -40.32 -20.62 45.95
C VAL A 263 -40.25 -20.50 47.48
N SER A 264 -40.49 -19.28 48.02
CA SER A 264 -41.46 -19.00 49.12
C SER A 264 -41.50 -17.51 49.51
N ASP A 265 -42.71 -17.07 49.86
CA ASP A 265 -43.23 -15.72 50.13
C ASP A 265 -42.66 -14.96 51.36
N SER A 266 -42.77 -13.63 51.39
CA SER A 266 -43.63 -12.86 52.33
C SER A 266 -43.31 -11.35 52.47
N ASP A 267 -44.33 -10.53 52.18
CA ASP A 267 -44.90 -9.36 52.91
C ASP A 267 -44.06 -8.19 53.50
N THR A 268 -44.26 -7.00 52.88
CA THR A 268 -44.63 -5.64 53.42
C THR A 268 -43.78 -4.91 54.52
N PRO A 269 -43.99 -3.58 54.78
CA PRO A 269 -43.60 -2.38 54.01
C PRO A 269 -42.85 -1.32 54.92
N PRO A 270 -42.58 -0.05 54.48
CA PRO A 270 -41.57 0.82 55.10
C PRO A 270 -42.11 1.81 56.16
N VAL A 271 -41.19 2.36 56.98
CA VAL A 271 -41.47 3.46 57.93
C VAL A 271 -40.48 4.62 57.72
N SER A 272 -41.05 5.81 57.71
CA SER A 272 -40.54 7.18 57.57
C SER A 272 -40.04 7.83 58.87
N ASP A 273 -39.11 8.78 58.80
CA ASP A 273 -39.00 9.98 59.69
C ASP A 273 -37.93 10.94 59.10
N SER A 274 -38.20 12.14 58.56
CA SER A 274 -38.62 13.46 59.11
C SER A 274 -37.51 14.30 59.79
N GLY A 275 -37.42 15.60 59.43
CA GLY A 275 -36.69 16.63 60.19
C GLY A 275 -36.03 17.78 59.40
N THR A 276 -36.78 18.85 59.10
CA THR A 276 -36.32 20.21 58.65
C THR A 276 -36.20 21.17 59.88
N PRO A 277 -35.94 22.52 59.82
CA PRO A 277 -35.16 23.47 58.95
C PRO A 277 -34.39 24.56 59.84
N PRO A 278 -34.31 25.90 59.56
CA PRO A 278 -33.65 26.73 58.50
C PRO A 278 -32.79 27.94 59.04
N VAL A 279 -32.21 28.76 58.13
CA VAL A 279 -32.00 30.24 58.21
C VAL A 279 -31.68 30.77 56.78
N SER A 280 -32.49 31.61 56.10
CA SER A 280 -32.68 33.10 56.15
C SER A 280 -31.41 33.89 55.78
N ASP A 281 -31.33 34.94 54.94
CA ASP A 281 -32.21 35.75 54.07
C ASP A 281 -31.26 36.61 53.18
N SER A 282 -31.74 37.15 52.03
CA SER A 282 -31.73 38.59 51.68
C SER A 282 -31.71 38.95 50.18
N ASP A 283 -32.35 40.09 49.91
CA ASP A 283 -32.93 40.67 48.69
C ASP A 283 -31.98 41.48 47.75
N THR A 284 -32.18 41.31 46.42
CA THR A 284 -32.29 42.27 45.24
C THR A 284 -31.61 43.68 45.18
N PRO A 285 -31.44 44.38 43.98
CA PRO A 285 -31.63 44.06 42.53
C PRO A 285 -30.51 44.70 41.58
N PRO A 286 -30.74 45.14 40.31
CA PRO A 286 -30.02 44.67 39.12
C PRO A 286 -29.02 45.69 38.49
N VAL A 287 -28.07 45.20 37.67
CA VAL A 287 -27.35 46.06 36.72
C VAL A 287 -27.15 45.31 35.40
N SER A 288 -27.63 45.91 34.32
CA SER A 288 -27.38 45.56 32.93
C SER A 288 -26.18 46.33 32.40
N ASP A 289 -25.15 45.67 31.85
CA ASP A 289 -24.43 46.17 30.67
C ASP A 289 -23.56 45.10 29.95
N SER A 290 -23.69 45.13 28.62
CA SER A 290 -22.82 44.74 27.50
C SER A 290 -21.76 43.62 27.60
N GLY A 291 -21.96 42.60 26.75
CA GLY A 291 -21.06 42.35 25.61
C GLY A 291 -19.75 41.58 25.88
N THR A 292 -19.82 40.26 25.94
CA THR A 292 -18.67 39.36 25.72
C THR A 292 -19.22 38.07 25.08
N PRO A 293 -18.63 37.52 24.00
CA PRO A 293 -19.13 36.29 23.38
C PRO A 293 -19.00 35.12 24.36
N PRO A 294 -19.86 34.09 24.29
CA PRO A 294 -19.80 32.99 25.23
C PRO A 294 -18.52 32.19 24.96
N VAL A 295 -17.76 31.95 26.03
CA VAL A 295 -16.80 30.86 26.10
C VAL A 295 -17.65 29.59 26.04
N SER A 296 -17.48 28.79 24.98
CA SER A 296 -18.09 27.47 24.88
C SER A 296 -17.53 26.57 25.97
N ASP A 297 -18.47 26.00 26.71
CA ASP A 297 -18.33 25.06 27.79
C ASP A 297 -17.69 23.75 27.28
N SER A 298 -16.51 23.43 27.79
CA SER A 298 -15.72 22.24 27.45
C SER A 298 -16.21 21.01 28.22
N GLY A 299 -17.42 20.53 27.90
CA GLY A 299 -18.10 19.47 28.67
C GLY A 299 -18.90 18.43 27.89
N MET A 300 -18.79 18.36 26.56
CA MET A 300 -19.49 17.35 25.75
C MET A 300 -18.48 16.35 25.15
N PRO A 301 -18.70 15.02 25.23
CA PRO A 301 -17.82 14.06 24.56
C PRO A 301 -17.87 14.29 23.03
N PRO A 302 -16.79 13.99 22.30
CA PRO A 302 -16.75 14.19 20.85
C PRO A 302 -17.51 13.04 20.17
N SER A 303 -18.79 13.21 19.84
CA SER A 303 -19.50 12.33 18.88
C SER A 303 -20.86 12.82 18.35
N ASP A 304 -21.43 13.94 18.81
CA ASP A 304 -22.85 14.27 18.55
C ASP A 304 -23.05 15.57 17.75
N ASP A 305 -22.09 16.01 16.94
CA ASP A 305 -22.33 17.11 16.00
C ASP A 305 -22.91 16.55 14.69
N PRO A 306 -24.17 16.85 14.35
CA PRO A 306 -24.80 16.32 13.15
C PRO A 306 -24.22 16.99 11.89
N ALA A 307 -24.13 16.23 10.79
CA ALA A 307 -23.82 16.77 9.47
C ALA A 307 -24.65 18.03 9.13
N GLN A 308 -23.98 19.12 8.76
CA GLN A 308 -24.55 20.41 8.43
C GLN A 308 -24.33 20.77 6.95
N THR A 309 -25.04 21.79 6.49
CA THR A 309 -24.73 22.47 5.22
C THR A 309 -24.40 23.92 5.55
N ILE A 310 -23.16 24.31 5.25
CA ILE A 310 -22.60 25.62 5.53
C ILE A 310 -22.46 26.34 4.19
N GLU A 311 -23.26 27.39 3.99
CA GLU A 311 -23.27 28.17 2.75
C GLU A 311 -22.71 29.58 2.97
N GLY A 312 -21.80 29.97 2.10
CA GLY A 312 -21.21 31.29 2.00
C GLY A 312 -22.10 32.29 1.24
N ASN A 313 -21.46 33.24 0.58
CA ASN A 313 -22.05 34.26 -0.26
C ASN A 313 -21.07 34.63 -1.38
N ALA A 314 -21.42 35.60 -2.23
CA ALA A 314 -20.59 35.95 -3.40
C ALA A 314 -19.29 36.75 -3.09
N GLY A 315 -18.80 36.74 -1.85
CA GLY A 315 -17.52 37.34 -1.48
C GLY A 315 -16.71 36.38 -0.63
N ALA A 316 -15.41 36.67 -0.47
CA ALA A 316 -14.47 35.80 0.26
C ALA A 316 -14.96 35.40 1.66
N ASN A 317 -15.11 34.11 1.89
CA ASN A 317 -15.62 33.51 3.11
C ASN A 317 -14.59 32.57 3.74
N THR A 318 -14.76 32.37 5.04
CA THR A 318 -14.09 31.32 5.78
C THR A 318 -15.18 30.39 6.30
N LEU A 319 -15.18 29.15 5.83
CA LEU A 319 -16.13 28.12 6.18
C LEU A 319 -15.38 27.06 7.00
N ASP A 320 -15.86 26.79 8.20
CA ASP A 320 -15.28 25.81 9.12
C ASP A 320 -16.28 24.68 9.31
N GLY A 321 -15.91 23.47 8.89
CA GLY A 321 -16.76 22.29 8.92
C GLY A 321 -17.20 21.94 10.34
N THR A 322 -16.31 22.18 11.32
CA THR A 322 -16.46 21.66 12.69
C THR A 322 -16.65 20.14 12.70
N ALA A 323 -16.87 19.55 13.89
CA ALA A 323 -17.12 18.12 13.96
C ALA A 323 -18.38 17.75 13.17
N GLY A 324 -18.37 16.60 12.50
CA GLY A 324 -19.52 16.18 11.70
C GLY A 324 -19.10 15.61 10.36
N ALA A 325 -20.02 15.58 9.40
CA ALA A 325 -19.73 15.25 8.00
C ALA A 325 -20.43 16.31 7.15
N ASP A 326 -19.77 17.45 7.02
CA ASP A 326 -20.38 18.72 6.66
C ASP A 326 -20.28 19.01 5.18
N THR A 327 -21.27 19.67 4.61
CA THR A 327 -21.21 20.16 3.22
C THR A 327 -20.98 21.66 3.23
N MET A 328 -19.83 22.10 2.73
CA MET A 328 -19.45 23.51 2.64
C MET A 328 -19.53 24.02 1.19
N VAL A 329 -20.24 25.13 0.99
CA VAL A 329 -20.47 25.76 -0.33
C VAL A 329 -20.16 27.25 -0.20
N GLY A 330 -19.11 27.75 -0.85
CA GLY A 330 -18.65 29.15 -0.75
C GLY A 330 -19.36 30.10 -1.70
N LEU A 331 -19.74 29.62 -2.90
CA LEU A 331 -20.47 30.31 -3.97
C LEU A 331 -19.65 31.28 -4.83
N GLY A 332 -18.97 32.25 -4.29
CA GLY A 332 -18.24 33.19 -5.14
C GLY A 332 -17.34 34.08 -4.34
N GLY A 333 -16.26 34.55 -4.95
CA GLY A 333 -15.16 35.11 -4.18
C GLY A 333 -14.09 34.06 -3.98
N ASN A 334 -13.06 34.39 -3.20
CA ASN A 334 -11.97 33.48 -2.92
C ASN A 334 -12.14 32.96 -1.50
N ASP A 335 -12.53 31.71 -1.37
CA ASP A 335 -13.00 31.13 -0.12
C ASP A 335 -11.94 30.22 0.53
N GLU A 336 -12.00 30.12 1.85
CA GLU A 336 -11.19 29.21 2.66
C GLU A 336 -12.09 28.23 3.40
N TYR A 337 -11.85 26.92 3.22
CA TYR A 337 -12.58 25.84 3.87
C TYR A 337 -11.66 25.14 4.86
N TYR A 338 -12.13 24.92 6.08
CA TYR A 338 -11.44 24.12 7.09
C TYR A 338 -12.18 22.80 7.27
N VAL A 339 -11.49 21.71 6.95
CA VAL A 339 -11.98 20.34 6.99
C VAL A 339 -11.35 19.62 8.18
N ASP A 340 -12.18 19.06 9.05
CA ASP A 340 -11.72 18.30 10.21
C ASP A 340 -12.26 16.85 10.25
N SER A 341 -13.15 16.52 9.33
CA SER A 341 -13.69 15.17 9.15
C SER A 341 -13.53 14.68 7.72
N ALA A 342 -13.16 13.41 7.56
CA ALA A 342 -13.09 12.77 6.24
C ALA A 342 -14.47 12.66 5.56
N GLY A 343 -15.55 12.86 6.32
CA GLY A 343 -16.92 12.94 5.81
C GLY A 343 -17.30 14.29 5.18
N ASP A 344 -16.47 15.33 5.37
CA ASP A 344 -16.77 16.68 4.86
C ASP A 344 -16.72 16.74 3.34
N LYS A 345 -17.50 17.65 2.76
CA LYS A 345 -17.56 17.88 1.31
C LYS A 345 -17.52 19.36 1.02
N VAL A 346 -16.46 19.78 0.34
CA VAL A 346 -16.36 21.11 -0.24
C VAL A 346 -16.88 21.09 -1.67
N THR A 347 -17.81 22.00 -2.00
CA THR A 347 -18.37 22.14 -3.35
C THR A 347 -18.16 23.57 -3.85
N GLU A 348 -17.41 23.72 -4.95
CA GLU A 348 -17.20 24.98 -5.65
C GLU A 348 -17.40 24.84 -7.16
N SER A 349 -17.96 25.86 -7.82
CA SER A 349 -18.14 25.84 -9.27
C SER A 349 -17.09 26.65 -10.01
N SER A 350 -16.78 26.22 -11.24
CA SER A 350 -15.78 26.87 -12.09
C SER A 350 -16.06 28.37 -12.29
N GLY A 351 -15.00 29.17 -12.14
CA GLY A 351 -15.02 30.62 -12.40
C GLY A 351 -15.62 31.46 -11.27
N GLN A 352 -15.80 30.87 -10.09
CA GLN A 352 -16.35 31.54 -8.91
C GLN A 352 -15.28 32.14 -7.99
N GLY A 353 -14.01 31.73 -8.11
CA GLY A 353 -13.02 32.10 -7.11
C GLY A 353 -11.60 31.63 -7.37
N GLN A 354 -10.79 31.76 -6.32
CA GLN A 354 -9.55 31.04 -6.08
C GLN A 354 -9.58 30.51 -4.65
N ASP A 355 -9.93 29.26 -4.53
CA ASP A 355 -10.49 28.65 -3.34
C ASP A 355 -9.49 27.66 -2.74
N ARG A 356 -9.50 27.56 -1.41
CA ARG A 356 -8.49 26.80 -0.65
C ARG A 356 -9.16 25.91 0.38
N VAL A 357 -8.79 24.64 0.39
CA VAL A 357 -9.16 23.69 1.42
C VAL A 357 -7.96 23.45 2.32
N TRP A 358 -8.16 23.64 3.62
CA TRP A 358 -7.20 23.34 4.68
C TRP A 358 -7.75 22.20 5.54
N THR A 359 -7.05 21.06 5.59
CA THR A 359 -7.51 19.88 6.33
C THR A 359 -6.62 19.53 7.52
N SER A 360 -7.21 19.01 8.60
CA SER A 360 -6.48 18.36 9.70
C SER A 360 -6.55 16.83 9.68
N VAL A 361 -7.22 16.26 8.67
CA VAL A 361 -7.38 14.81 8.45
C VAL A 361 -7.06 14.46 7.00
N SER A 362 -6.87 13.16 6.70
CA SER A 362 -6.76 12.71 5.32
C SER A 362 -8.01 13.09 4.52
N TYR A 363 -7.84 13.68 3.34
CA TYR A 363 -8.93 14.28 2.59
C TYR A 363 -8.78 14.14 1.08
N ALA A 364 -9.90 13.93 0.41
CA ALA A 364 -10.00 13.89 -1.04
C ALA A 364 -10.97 14.95 -1.54
N LEU A 365 -10.56 15.73 -2.55
CA LEU A 365 -11.46 16.68 -3.19
C LEU A 365 -12.57 15.94 -3.94
N SER A 366 -13.80 16.46 -3.83
CA SER A 366 -14.91 15.96 -4.63
C SER A 366 -14.68 16.26 -6.10
N ALA A 367 -15.00 15.30 -6.97
CA ALA A 367 -14.96 15.49 -8.42
C ALA A 367 -15.80 16.70 -8.85
N GLY A 368 -15.28 17.49 -9.78
CA GLY A 368 -15.92 18.69 -10.32
C GLY A 368 -15.78 19.94 -9.44
N SER A 369 -15.29 19.82 -8.21
CA SER A 369 -15.14 20.95 -7.31
C SER A 369 -13.94 21.80 -7.72
N SER A 370 -14.19 23.06 -8.05
CA SER A 370 -13.18 23.99 -8.56
C SER A 370 -12.34 24.59 -7.43
N ILE A 371 -11.52 23.75 -6.80
CA ILE A 371 -10.57 24.13 -5.75
C ILE A 371 -9.16 24.20 -6.32
N GLU A 372 -8.46 25.32 -6.10
CA GLU A 372 -7.09 25.54 -6.59
C GLU A 372 -6.02 25.06 -5.60
N VAL A 373 -6.30 25.06 -4.30
CA VAL A 373 -5.34 24.64 -3.26
C VAL A 373 -5.98 23.65 -2.30
N LEU A 374 -5.33 22.50 -2.13
CA LEU A 374 -5.57 21.58 -1.02
C LEU A 374 -4.32 21.58 -0.15
N GLY A 375 -4.46 21.79 1.16
CA GLY A 375 -3.32 21.76 2.05
C GLY A 375 -3.67 21.31 3.46
N THR A 376 -2.66 20.97 4.24
CA THR A 376 -2.87 20.72 5.67
C THR A 376 -2.96 22.04 6.44
N THR A 377 -3.66 22.03 7.58
CA THR A 377 -3.75 23.19 8.48
C THR A 377 -2.43 23.52 9.20
N LYS A 378 -1.43 22.63 9.13
CA LYS A 378 -0.18 22.77 9.87
C LYS A 378 0.98 22.08 9.16
N ASP A 379 1.75 22.84 8.38
CA ASP A 379 2.93 22.39 7.63
C ASP A 379 3.96 21.65 8.52
N ALA A 380 4.16 22.09 9.76
CA ALA A 380 5.10 21.45 10.70
C ALA A 380 4.49 20.30 11.52
N GLY A 381 3.25 19.89 11.20
CA GLY A 381 2.63 18.70 11.79
C GLY A 381 3.33 17.43 11.31
N THR A 382 3.49 16.44 12.18
CA THR A 382 4.20 15.19 11.85
C THR A 382 3.28 13.99 11.76
N THR A 383 1.97 14.20 11.92
CA THR A 383 0.97 13.15 11.74
C THR A 383 0.74 12.97 10.25
N ALA A 384 0.85 11.73 9.77
CA ALA A 384 0.52 11.37 8.41
C ALA A 384 -0.89 11.85 8.04
N ILE A 385 -1.00 12.63 6.99
CA ILE A 385 -2.25 13.12 6.40
C ILE A 385 -2.18 12.89 4.90
N ASN A 386 -3.08 12.08 4.36
CA ASN A 386 -3.11 11.76 2.94
C ASN A 386 -4.01 12.74 2.20
N LEU A 387 -3.55 13.25 1.06
CA LEU A 387 -4.24 14.27 0.29
C LEU A 387 -4.45 13.79 -1.15
N THR A 388 -5.70 13.83 -1.60
CA THR A 388 -6.06 13.48 -2.98
C THR A 388 -6.75 14.66 -3.65
N GLY A 389 -6.20 15.12 -4.77
CA GLY A 389 -6.82 16.12 -5.63
C GLY A 389 -8.02 15.58 -6.41
N ASN A 390 -8.39 16.27 -7.49
CA ASN A 390 -9.46 15.82 -8.38
C ASN A 390 -9.03 15.95 -9.86
N GLU A 391 -9.96 16.04 -10.80
CA GLU A 391 -9.61 16.09 -12.23
C GLU A 391 -9.06 17.44 -12.73
N LEU A 392 -8.99 18.45 -11.86
CA LEU A 392 -8.53 19.81 -12.18
C LEU A 392 -7.08 20.01 -11.72
N ALA A 393 -6.44 21.10 -12.13
CA ALA A 393 -5.09 21.41 -11.67
C ALA A 393 -5.12 22.01 -10.24
N GLN A 394 -4.45 21.36 -9.29
CA GLN A 394 -4.29 21.80 -7.91
C GLN A 394 -2.85 22.14 -7.53
N THR A 395 -2.71 22.95 -6.49
CA THR A 395 -1.53 22.93 -5.62
C THR A 395 -1.87 22.15 -4.35
N ILE A 396 -1.19 21.03 -4.13
CA ILE A 396 -1.40 20.16 -2.97
C ILE A 396 -0.20 20.25 -2.03
N GLN A 397 -0.46 20.52 -0.74
CA GLN A 397 0.54 20.75 0.30
C GLN A 397 0.31 19.88 1.54
N GLY A 398 1.19 18.90 1.77
CA GLY A 398 1.20 18.02 2.93
C GLY A 398 1.62 18.69 4.24
N ASN A 399 2.26 17.93 5.11
CA ASN A 399 2.88 18.38 6.36
C ASN A 399 4.18 17.60 6.61
N ALA A 400 4.93 17.95 7.65
CA ALA A 400 6.16 17.25 8.03
C ALA A 400 6.00 15.78 8.52
N GLY A 401 4.87 15.12 8.24
CA GLY A 401 4.63 13.69 8.47
C GLY A 401 4.72 12.91 7.15
N ALA A 402 4.79 11.58 7.22
CA ALA A 402 4.79 10.77 6.01
C ALA A 402 3.42 10.82 5.31
N ASN A 403 3.31 11.55 4.21
CA ASN A 403 2.07 11.78 3.48
C ASN A 403 2.00 10.90 2.22
N VAL A 404 0.78 10.45 1.89
CA VAL A 404 0.45 10.04 0.51
C VAL A 404 -0.25 11.21 -0.18
N ILE A 405 0.34 11.73 -1.26
CA ILE A 405 -0.16 12.88 -2.02
C ILE A 405 -0.46 12.44 -3.44
N ASN A 406 -1.73 12.37 -3.79
CA ASN A 406 -2.20 12.04 -5.14
C ASN A 406 -2.74 13.30 -5.82
N GLY A 407 -2.14 13.71 -6.94
CA GLY A 407 -2.59 14.86 -7.72
C GLY A 407 -4.03 14.72 -8.20
N GLY A 408 -4.44 13.49 -8.53
CA GLY A 408 -5.61 13.29 -9.37
C GLY A 408 -5.23 13.58 -10.82
N GLY A 409 -6.18 14.10 -11.59
CA GLY A 409 -5.93 14.57 -12.95
C GLY A 409 -5.36 16.00 -12.95
N GLY A 410 -5.46 16.69 -14.08
CA GLY A 410 -4.97 18.08 -14.14
C GLY A 410 -3.45 18.14 -14.25
N ALA A 411 -2.84 19.29 -13.94
CA ALA A 411 -1.40 19.47 -13.98
C ALA A 411 -0.99 20.16 -12.68
N ASP A 412 -0.55 19.35 -11.73
CA ASP A 412 -0.54 19.72 -10.32
C ASP A 412 0.82 20.19 -9.84
N LYS A 413 0.81 20.82 -8.67
CA LYS A 413 2.02 21.07 -7.89
C LYS A 413 1.90 20.39 -6.53
N LEU A 414 2.74 19.42 -6.27
CA LEU A 414 2.70 18.57 -5.07
C LEU A 414 3.91 18.85 -4.18
N SER A 415 3.70 19.00 -2.88
CA SER A 415 4.77 19.15 -1.88
C SER A 415 4.30 18.54 -0.57
N GLY A 416 5.10 17.68 0.04
CA GLY A 416 4.82 17.03 1.32
C GLY A 416 5.50 17.74 2.47
N PHE A 417 6.60 18.47 2.21
CA PHE A 417 7.45 19.10 3.20
C PHE A 417 8.42 18.15 3.85
N GLY A 418 8.11 17.53 4.99
CA GLY A 418 9.05 16.67 5.70
C GLY A 418 8.42 15.33 5.97
N GLY A 419 9.22 14.34 6.37
CA GLY A 419 8.73 12.96 6.41
C GLY A 419 9.08 12.24 5.12
N ASN A 420 8.67 10.99 4.99
CA ASN A 420 8.94 10.21 3.79
C ASN A 420 7.62 10.10 3.02
N ASP A 421 7.53 10.80 1.89
CA ASP A 421 6.28 10.99 1.19
C ASP A 421 6.16 10.13 -0.07
N ASP A 422 4.93 9.73 -0.40
CA ASP A 422 4.58 9.08 -1.67
C ASP A 422 3.73 10.02 -2.52
N TYR A 423 4.26 10.41 -3.68
CA TYR A 423 3.58 11.24 -4.66
C TYR A 423 3.03 10.37 -5.79
N TYR A 424 1.74 10.50 -6.08
CA TYR A 424 1.10 9.88 -7.24
C TYR A 424 0.83 10.95 -8.29
N VAL A 425 1.41 10.77 -9.48
CA VAL A 425 1.27 11.68 -10.62
C VAL A 425 0.68 10.94 -11.82
N ASP A 426 -0.19 11.61 -12.57
CA ASP A 426 -0.84 11.03 -13.76
C ASP A 426 -0.67 11.90 -15.01
N ASN A 427 -0.08 13.08 -14.85
CA ASN A 427 0.11 14.04 -15.92
C ASN A 427 1.57 14.48 -16.02
N ALA A 428 2.08 14.56 -17.25
CA ALA A 428 3.42 15.08 -17.52
C ALA A 428 3.60 16.56 -17.10
N GLY A 429 2.50 17.27 -16.85
CA GLY A 429 2.46 18.62 -16.31
C GLY A 429 2.63 18.72 -14.80
N ASP A 430 2.51 17.60 -14.07
CA ASP A 430 2.63 17.57 -12.61
C ASP A 430 4.04 17.93 -12.15
N LYS A 431 4.14 18.55 -10.97
CA LYS A 431 5.41 18.98 -10.41
C LYS A 431 5.49 18.65 -8.93
N VAL A 432 6.34 17.67 -8.62
CA VAL A 432 6.75 17.40 -7.25
C VAL A 432 7.84 18.38 -6.82
N VAL A 433 7.69 18.95 -5.63
CA VAL A 433 8.59 19.95 -5.05
C VAL A 433 8.98 19.50 -3.65
N GLU A 434 10.20 19.00 -3.52
CA GLU A 434 10.80 18.56 -2.26
C GLU A 434 12.21 19.11 -2.10
N SER A 435 12.58 19.49 -0.87
CA SER A 435 13.91 20.03 -0.58
C SER A 435 14.81 18.99 0.08
N SER A 436 16.12 19.17 -0.10
CA SER A 436 17.12 18.25 0.45
C SER A 436 17.02 18.12 1.97
N GLY A 437 17.04 16.88 2.45
CA GLY A 437 17.10 16.57 3.88
C GLY A 437 15.75 16.68 4.60
N GLN A 438 14.65 16.69 3.86
CA GLN A 438 13.31 16.66 4.45
C GLN A 438 12.71 15.25 4.51
N GLY A 439 13.26 14.27 3.80
CA GLY A 439 12.63 12.98 3.64
C GLY A 439 13.44 11.99 2.83
N GLN A 440 12.85 10.81 2.66
CA GLN A 440 13.16 9.85 1.61
C GLN A 440 11.87 9.63 0.83
N ASP A 441 11.78 10.27 -0.31
CA ASP A 441 10.54 10.57 -1.01
C ASP A 441 10.46 9.80 -2.32
N ARG A 442 9.24 9.44 -2.70
CA ARG A 442 8.98 8.54 -3.83
C ARG A 442 7.91 9.11 -4.74
N VAL A 443 8.14 9.00 -6.05
CA VAL A 443 7.16 9.37 -7.08
C VAL A 443 6.70 8.11 -7.80
N TRP A 444 5.38 7.90 -7.86
CA TRP A 444 4.72 6.84 -8.59
C TRP A 444 3.90 7.44 -9.71
N THR A 445 4.21 7.07 -10.96
CA THR A 445 3.55 7.66 -12.13
C THR A 445 2.78 6.64 -12.97
N SER A 446 1.66 7.09 -13.54
CA SER A 446 0.91 6.36 -14.58
C SER A 446 1.10 6.92 -15.99
N ALA A 447 1.91 7.99 -16.13
CA ALA A 447 2.26 8.63 -17.40
C ALA A 447 3.77 8.90 -17.50
N SER A 448 4.26 9.19 -18.71
CA SER A 448 5.67 9.60 -18.87
C SER A 448 5.96 10.85 -18.03
N TYR A 449 7.02 10.80 -17.22
CA TYR A 449 7.29 11.81 -16.19
C TYR A 449 8.77 12.14 -16.08
N ALA A 450 9.07 13.41 -15.79
CA ALA A 450 10.41 13.91 -15.59
C ALA A 450 10.49 14.70 -14.28
N LEU A 451 11.46 14.37 -13.43
CA LEU A 451 11.72 15.13 -12.21
C LEU A 451 12.19 16.55 -12.56
N SER A 452 11.73 17.52 -11.79
CA SER A 452 12.25 18.89 -11.89
C SER A 452 13.67 18.96 -11.31
N ALA A 453 14.51 19.80 -11.91
CA ALA A 453 15.83 20.08 -11.35
C ALA A 453 15.71 20.71 -9.95
N GLY A 454 16.58 20.31 -9.03
CA GLY A 454 16.63 20.77 -7.65
C GLY A 454 15.65 20.10 -6.70
N THR A 455 14.71 19.28 -7.21
CA THR A 455 13.78 18.51 -6.38
C THR A 455 14.49 17.28 -5.80
N SER A 456 14.37 17.06 -4.50
CA SER A 456 14.98 15.90 -3.82
C SER A 456 13.98 14.73 -3.79
N ILE A 457 14.16 13.77 -4.70
CA ILE A 457 13.37 12.53 -4.77
C ILE A 457 14.35 11.37 -4.94
N GLU A 458 14.19 10.34 -4.14
CA GLU A 458 15.09 9.18 -4.10
C GLU A 458 14.60 8.05 -5.02
N VAL A 459 13.28 7.92 -5.21
CA VAL A 459 12.69 6.88 -6.07
C VAL A 459 11.67 7.48 -7.02
N ILE A 460 11.76 7.10 -8.29
CA ILE A 460 10.69 7.29 -9.27
C ILE A 460 10.35 5.93 -9.89
N GLY A 461 9.07 5.57 -9.86
CA GLY A 461 8.58 4.30 -10.36
C GLY A 461 7.26 4.45 -11.08
N THR A 462 6.85 3.41 -11.82
CA THR A 462 5.49 3.36 -12.33
C THR A 462 4.53 2.82 -11.26
N THR A 463 3.24 3.13 -11.35
CA THR A 463 2.23 2.61 -10.41
C THR A 463 1.92 1.12 -10.60
N LYS A 464 2.42 0.50 -11.68
CA LYS A 464 2.15 -0.90 -12.01
C LYS A 464 3.30 -1.52 -12.79
N ASP A 465 4.16 -2.24 -12.09
CA ASP A 465 5.34 -2.91 -12.66
C ASP A 465 5.00 -3.86 -13.82
N ALA A 466 3.89 -4.60 -13.73
CA ALA A 466 3.42 -5.50 -14.79
C ALA A 466 2.67 -4.77 -15.94
N GLY A 467 2.54 -3.45 -15.88
CA GLY A 467 1.89 -2.64 -16.91
C GLY A 467 2.66 -2.67 -18.22
N THR A 468 1.99 -2.82 -19.37
CA THR A 468 2.65 -2.95 -20.69
C THR A 468 2.60 -1.67 -21.53
N THR A 469 1.98 -0.60 -21.01
CA THR A 469 2.00 0.72 -21.63
C THR A 469 3.38 1.34 -21.45
N ALA A 470 3.98 1.78 -22.55
CA ALA A 470 5.23 2.54 -22.53
C ALA A 470 5.08 3.82 -21.69
N ILE A 471 5.92 3.94 -20.68
CA ILE A 471 6.02 5.10 -19.78
C ILE A 471 7.48 5.50 -19.69
N ASP A 472 7.80 6.72 -20.12
CA ASP A 472 9.18 7.21 -20.11
C ASP A 472 9.47 7.91 -18.78
N LEU A 473 10.61 7.61 -18.17
CA LEU A 473 11.01 8.15 -16.87
C LEU A 473 12.34 8.89 -16.99
N THR A 474 12.36 10.13 -16.52
CA THR A 474 13.59 10.95 -16.48
C THR A 474 13.85 11.43 -15.05
N GLY A 475 15.01 11.11 -14.51
CA GLY A 475 15.51 11.61 -13.23
C GLY A 475 15.98 13.07 -13.31
N ASN A 476 16.81 13.50 -12.36
CA ASN A 476 17.38 14.85 -12.34
C ASN A 476 18.89 14.81 -12.06
N GLU A 477 19.45 15.81 -11.37
CA GLU A 477 20.89 15.85 -11.07
C GLU A 477 21.33 15.09 -9.81
N SER A 478 20.38 14.50 -9.08
CA SER A 478 20.63 13.71 -7.87
C SER A 478 20.64 12.21 -8.18
N ALA A 479 21.16 11.38 -7.28
CA ALA A 479 21.10 9.93 -7.45
C ALA A 479 19.68 9.41 -7.18
N GLN A 480 19.08 8.71 -8.15
CA GLN A 480 17.75 8.09 -8.07
C GLN A 480 17.78 6.57 -8.21
N THR A 481 16.75 5.92 -7.67
CA THR A 481 16.29 4.63 -8.16
C THR A 481 15.11 4.83 -9.12
N ILE A 482 15.26 4.42 -10.37
CA ILE A 482 14.25 4.57 -11.44
C ILE A 482 13.74 3.19 -11.87
N GLN A 483 12.43 2.98 -11.77
CA GLN A 483 11.76 1.69 -12.03
C GLN A 483 10.67 1.83 -13.10
N GLY A 484 10.86 1.19 -14.25
CA GLY A 484 9.92 1.16 -15.37
C GLY A 484 8.71 0.25 -15.13
N ASN A 485 8.21 -0.37 -16.21
CA ASN A 485 7.17 -1.39 -16.19
C ASN A 485 7.40 -2.44 -17.28
N ALA A 486 6.50 -3.39 -17.45
CA ALA A 486 6.61 -4.39 -18.52
C ALA A 486 6.41 -3.83 -19.96
N GLY A 487 6.20 -2.52 -20.12
CA GLY A 487 6.11 -1.81 -21.39
C GLY A 487 7.48 -1.49 -21.98
N ALA A 488 7.53 -0.90 -23.17
CA ALA A 488 8.80 -0.45 -23.77
C ALA A 488 9.11 0.97 -23.29
N ASN A 489 9.90 1.10 -22.22
CA ASN A 489 10.17 2.38 -21.57
C ASN A 489 11.43 3.06 -22.13
N VAL A 490 11.46 4.40 -22.10
CA VAL A 490 12.72 5.16 -22.16
C VAL A 490 13.08 5.63 -20.76
N ILE A 491 14.22 5.19 -20.25
CA ILE A 491 14.69 5.47 -18.89
C ILE A 491 15.97 6.31 -18.97
N ASN A 492 15.93 7.51 -18.42
CA ASN A 492 17.07 8.41 -18.32
C ASN A 492 17.33 8.75 -16.85
N GLY A 493 18.49 8.38 -16.32
CA GLY A 493 18.91 8.74 -14.96
C GLY A 493 19.08 10.24 -14.76
N GLY A 494 19.61 10.92 -15.78
CA GLY A 494 20.05 12.30 -15.65
C GLY A 494 21.50 12.35 -15.18
N GLY A 495 21.77 13.07 -14.11
CA GLY A 495 23.07 13.10 -13.47
C GLY A 495 22.99 12.50 -12.08
N GLY A 496 24.07 11.91 -11.57
CA GLY A 496 24.04 11.20 -10.29
C GLY A 496 24.36 9.74 -10.51
N ALA A 497 24.55 8.97 -9.45
CA ALA A 497 24.80 7.54 -9.60
C ALA A 497 23.48 6.79 -9.46
N ASP A 498 22.80 6.55 -10.59
CA ASP A 498 21.42 6.06 -10.58
C ASP A 498 21.33 4.53 -10.58
N LYS A 499 20.21 3.99 -10.07
CA LYS A 499 19.83 2.58 -10.23
C LYS A 499 18.64 2.51 -11.17
N LEU A 500 18.83 1.90 -12.34
CA LEU A 500 17.84 1.86 -13.41
C LEU A 500 17.32 0.43 -13.61
N SER A 501 16.00 0.27 -13.67
CA SER A 501 15.31 -0.99 -13.93
C SER A 501 14.24 -0.78 -15.01
N GLY A 502 14.30 -1.54 -16.09
CA GLY A 502 13.28 -1.55 -17.15
C GLY A 502 12.11 -2.48 -16.87
N PHE A 503 12.38 -3.59 -16.17
CA PHE A 503 11.53 -4.78 -16.03
C PHE A 503 11.31 -5.54 -17.34
N GLY A 504 10.10 -5.48 -17.91
CA GLY A 504 9.75 -6.24 -19.11
C GLY A 504 10.10 -5.47 -20.39
N GLY A 505 9.34 -5.69 -21.46
CA GLY A 505 9.39 -4.82 -22.64
C GLY A 505 10.72 -4.74 -23.40
N ASN A 506 10.83 -3.73 -24.26
CA ASN A 506 12.02 -3.42 -25.08
C ASN A 506 12.48 -2.00 -24.74
N ASP A 507 13.15 -1.87 -23.59
CA ASP A 507 13.52 -0.54 -23.05
C ASP A 507 14.75 0.09 -23.69
N ILE A 508 14.85 1.40 -23.52
CA ILE A 508 15.99 2.22 -23.88
C ILE A 508 16.54 2.89 -22.61
N PHE A 509 17.78 2.60 -22.26
CA PHE A 509 18.51 3.30 -21.21
C PHE A 509 19.36 4.42 -21.81
N VAL A 510 19.10 5.65 -21.42
CA VAL A 510 19.66 6.86 -22.03
C VAL A 510 20.83 7.39 -21.21
N PHE A 511 21.94 7.70 -21.89
CA PHE A 511 23.10 8.36 -21.32
C PHE A 511 23.38 9.63 -22.12
N ASN A 512 22.95 10.77 -21.56
CA ASN A 512 23.09 12.09 -22.19
C ASN A 512 23.64 13.18 -21.25
N SER A 513 24.18 12.78 -20.10
CA SER A 513 24.76 13.68 -19.10
C SER A 513 26.28 13.57 -19.05
N ALA A 514 26.92 14.58 -18.44
CA ALA A 514 28.37 14.63 -18.31
C ALA A 514 28.93 13.39 -17.58
N LEU A 515 29.96 12.78 -18.15
CA LEU A 515 30.60 11.60 -17.56
C LEU A 515 31.47 11.96 -16.34
N GLY A 516 31.57 11.04 -15.39
CA GLY A 516 32.51 11.16 -14.27
C GLY A 516 32.21 10.21 -13.11
N ASN A 517 33.12 10.13 -12.14
CA ASN A 517 33.01 9.18 -11.03
C ASN A 517 31.76 9.34 -10.13
N GLY A 518 31.08 10.50 -10.19
CA GLY A 518 29.82 10.74 -9.48
C GLY A 518 28.57 10.51 -10.32
N ASN A 519 28.73 10.11 -11.59
CA ASN A 519 27.67 9.87 -12.55
C ASN A 519 27.89 8.52 -13.24
N VAL A 520 27.82 7.45 -12.44
CA VAL A 520 28.00 6.07 -12.91
C VAL A 520 26.76 5.28 -12.53
N ASP A 521 25.92 5.02 -13.51
CA ASP A 521 24.63 4.36 -13.27
C ASP A 521 24.79 2.86 -13.15
N LYS A 522 23.78 2.22 -12.59
CA LYS A 522 23.63 0.78 -12.54
C LYS A 522 22.32 0.39 -13.21
N VAL A 523 22.40 -0.21 -14.38
CA VAL A 523 21.24 -0.87 -15.01
C VAL A 523 21.16 -2.30 -14.47
N THR A 524 20.03 -2.66 -13.90
CA THR A 524 19.92 -3.84 -13.04
C THR A 524 19.39 -5.09 -13.73
N ASP A 525 18.65 -4.93 -14.83
CA ASP A 525 17.90 -5.98 -15.52
C ASP A 525 18.12 -5.96 -17.04
N PHE A 526 19.21 -5.32 -17.50
CA PHE A 526 19.50 -5.17 -18.93
C PHE A 526 19.53 -6.52 -19.67
N ASN A 527 18.61 -6.70 -20.61
CA ASN A 527 18.57 -7.82 -21.53
C ASN A 527 19.07 -7.39 -22.93
N PRO A 528 20.25 -7.83 -23.39
CA PRO A 528 20.84 -7.40 -24.66
C PRO A 528 20.05 -7.82 -25.91
N SER A 529 19.10 -8.76 -25.78
CA SER A 529 18.22 -9.20 -26.86
C SER A 529 16.97 -8.33 -27.04
N GLN A 530 16.60 -7.57 -26.00
CA GLN A 530 15.39 -6.75 -25.96
C GLN A 530 15.73 -5.25 -25.87
N ASN A 531 16.61 -4.90 -24.94
CA ASN A 531 16.87 -3.50 -24.58
C ASN A 531 17.95 -2.87 -25.47
N LYS A 532 17.97 -1.53 -25.47
CA LYS A 532 18.99 -0.69 -26.10
C LYS A 532 19.61 0.29 -25.10
N ILE A 533 20.83 0.67 -25.40
CA ILE A 533 21.54 1.77 -24.77
C ILE A 533 21.61 2.91 -25.77
N HIS A 534 21.13 4.08 -25.37
CA HIS A 534 21.17 5.30 -26.15
C HIS A 534 22.30 6.20 -25.62
N LEU A 535 23.19 6.61 -26.52
CA LEU A 535 24.30 7.50 -26.25
C LEU A 535 24.07 8.84 -26.98
N ASP A 536 24.21 9.96 -26.29
CA ASP A 536 24.11 11.30 -26.90
C ASP A 536 25.46 11.74 -27.49
N ASP A 537 25.48 12.16 -28.75
CA ASP A 537 26.73 12.53 -29.45
C ASP A 537 27.43 13.76 -28.84
N ALA A 538 26.73 14.59 -28.07
CA ALA A 538 27.35 15.70 -27.36
C ALA A 538 28.23 15.23 -26.19
N ILE A 539 27.93 14.05 -25.63
CA ILE A 539 28.70 13.41 -24.54
C ILE A 539 29.74 12.44 -25.11
N PHE A 540 29.34 11.67 -26.12
CA PHE A 540 30.15 10.62 -26.74
C PHE A 540 30.67 11.07 -28.14
N ALA A 541 31.34 12.23 -28.17
CA ALA A 541 31.63 13.02 -29.38
C ALA A 541 32.43 12.33 -30.50
N ASP A 542 33.16 11.26 -30.19
CA ASP A 542 33.95 10.51 -31.18
C ASP A 542 33.16 9.33 -31.81
N LEU A 543 31.88 9.15 -31.45
CA LEU A 543 31.00 8.14 -32.04
C LEU A 543 30.23 8.68 -33.26
N GLU A 544 30.02 7.82 -34.26
CA GLU A 544 29.16 8.13 -35.40
C GLU A 544 27.67 8.00 -35.04
N LEU A 545 26.85 8.92 -35.54
CA LEU A 545 25.39 8.89 -35.39
C LEU A 545 24.77 7.61 -36.00
N GLY A 546 23.77 7.05 -35.32
CA GLY A 546 23.05 5.85 -35.73
C GLY A 546 23.41 4.62 -34.89
N THR A 547 23.29 3.42 -35.47
CA THR A 547 23.73 2.20 -34.81
C THR A 547 25.24 2.23 -34.61
N LEU A 548 25.70 1.88 -33.41
CA LEU A 548 27.14 1.87 -33.11
C LEU A 548 27.89 0.96 -34.08
N ALA A 549 28.98 1.47 -34.66
CA ALA A 549 29.83 0.70 -35.55
C ALA A 549 30.49 -0.47 -34.79
N SER A 550 30.62 -1.62 -35.45
CA SER A 550 31.11 -2.84 -34.76
C SER A 550 32.56 -2.75 -34.32
N ASP A 551 33.37 -1.93 -34.97
CA ASP A 551 34.74 -1.59 -34.60
C ASP A 551 34.81 -0.53 -33.48
N SER A 552 33.71 0.16 -33.17
CA SER A 552 33.65 1.09 -32.03
C SER A 552 33.32 0.42 -30.69
N PHE A 553 33.08 -0.90 -30.68
CA PHE A 553 32.70 -1.66 -29.49
C PHE A 553 33.69 -2.79 -29.20
N PHE A 554 34.13 -2.89 -27.95
CA PHE A 554 34.95 -4.00 -27.49
C PHE A 554 34.45 -4.59 -26.16
N ALA A 555 34.35 -5.92 -26.12
CA ALA A 555 34.09 -6.66 -24.89
C ALA A 555 35.42 -7.10 -24.26
N GLY A 556 35.85 -6.40 -23.21
CA GLY A 556 37.11 -6.66 -22.51
C GLY A 556 37.37 -5.69 -21.36
N ASN A 557 38.56 -5.77 -20.77
CA ASN A 557 38.91 -4.95 -19.60
C ASN A 557 39.27 -3.49 -19.94
N ALA A 558 39.70 -3.25 -21.18
CA ALA A 558 40.07 -1.96 -21.74
C ALA A 558 39.97 -2.04 -23.27
N ALA A 559 40.02 -0.90 -23.95
CA ALA A 559 40.09 -0.83 -25.41
C ALA A 559 41.24 -1.70 -25.96
N HIS A 560 40.97 -2.45 -27.02
CA HIS A 560 41.93 -3.34 -27.68
C HIS A 560 42.73 -2.61 -28.76
N ASP A 561 42.10 -1.70 -29.49
CA ASP A 561 42.74 -0.83 -30.49
C ASP A 561 42.10 0.56 -30.56
N SER A 562 42.69 1.41 -31.42
CA SER A 562 42.34 2.84 -31.58
C SER A 562 40.89 3.14 -31.94
N SER A 563 40.13 2.15 -32.40
CA SER A 563 38.73 2.32 -32.79
C SER A 563 37.75 2.03 -31.66
N ASP A 564 38.16 1.32 -30.61
CA ASP A 564 37.27 0.90 -29.53
C ASP A 564 36.93 2.08 -28.62
N HIS A 565 35.72 2.60 -28.77
CA HIS A 565 35.24 3.73 -27.98
C HIS A 565 34.27 3.33 -26.88
N ILE A 566 33.52 2.23 -27.03
CA ILE A 566 32.65 1.66 -26.00
C ILE A 566 33.19 0.32 -25.54
N ILE A 567 33.50 0.22 -24.25
CA ILE A 567 34.14 -0.94 -23.64
C ILE A 567 33.20 -1.55 -22.61
N TYR A 568 32.87 -2.82 -22.76
CA TYR A 568 32.13 -3.60 -21.76
C TYR A 568 33.03 -4.66 -21.13
N ASN A 569 33.28 -4.52 -19.83
CA ASN A 569 34.03 -5.49 -19.05
C ASN A 569 33.10 -6.57 -18.52
N SER A 570 33.02 -7.70 -19.22
CA SER A 570 32.11 -8.80 -18.87
C SER A 570 32.34 -9.39 -17.47
N SER A 571 33.55 -9.28 -16.91
CA SER A 571 33.84 -9.81 -15.57
C SER A 571 33.31 -8.94 -14.43
N THR A 572 33.04 -7.66 -14.70
CA THR A 572 32.60 -6.69 -13.69
C THR A 572 31.27 -6.04 -14.01
N GLY A 573 30.82 -6.12 -15.26
CA GLY A 573 29.67 -5.39 -15.77
C GLY A 573 29.96 -3.92 -16.14
N ALA A 574 31.19 -3.42 -15.93
CA ALA A 574 31.52 -2.03 -16.17
C ALA A 574 31.41 -1.67 -17.66
N LEU A 575 30.72 -0.57 -17.94
CA LEU A 575 30.56 0.00 -19.27
C LEU A 575 31.25 1.37 -19.30
N SER A 576 32.22 1.53 -20.19
CA SER A 576 33.12 2.68 -20.23
C SER A 576 33.22 3.28 -21.62
N TYR A 577 33.46 4.58 -21.67
CA TYR A 577 33.79 5.33 -22.88
C TYR A 577 35.28 5.66 -22.91
N ASP A 578 35.96 5.29 -23.98
CA ASP A 578 37.34 5.72 -24.26
C ASP A 578 37.30 6.79 -25.36
N SER A 579 37.46 8.05 -24.96
CA SER A 579 37.39 9.18 -25.89
C SER A 579 38.56 9.21 -26.89
N ASP A 580 39.76 8.75 -26.49
CA ASP A 580 40.92 8.81 -27.40
C ASP A 580 41.10 7.52 -28.21
N GLY A 581 40.37 6.46 -27.82
CA GLY A 581 40.39 5.14 -28.44
C GLY A 581 41.74 4.42 -28.29
N THR A 582 42.79 5.05 -27.75
CA THR A 582 44.18 4.60 -27.96
C THR A 582 44.58 3.34 -27.19
N GLY A 583 43.64 2.66 -26.51
CA GLY A 583 43.90 1.42 -25.77
C GLY A 583 44.73 1.71 -24.53
N GLY A 584 44.14 2.36 -23.52
CA GLY A 584 44.86 2.84 -22.33
C GLY A 584 44.00 2.98 -21.07
N ALA A 585 44.59 3.52 -19.99
CA ALA A 585 43.98 3.61 -18.65
C ALA A 585 43.03 4.81 -18.44
N SER A 586 42.60 5.47 -19.52
CA SER A 586 41.84 6.74 -19.47
C SER A 586 40.39 6.62 -19.93
N GLN A 587 39.83 5.41 -19.96
CA GLN A 587 38.40 5.23 -20.19
C GLN A 587 37.59 5.74 -18.99
N THR A 588 36.46 6.38 -19.25
CA THR A 588 35.54 6.86 -18.21
C THR A 588 34.38 5.90 -18.11
N GLN A 589 34.24 5.23 -16.96
CA GLN A 589 33.06 4.42 -16.69
C GLN A 589 31.85 5.32 -16.56
N PHE A 590 30.74 4.93 -17.19
CA PHE A 590 29.47 5.67 -17.13
C PHE A 590 28.29 4.81 -16.69
N ALA A 591 28.42 3.48 -16.80
CA ALA A 591 27.42 2.58 -16.27
C ALA A 591 28.02 1.25 -15.78
N THR A 592 27.20 0.50 -15.06
CA THR A 592 27.40 -0.89 -14.71
C THR A 592 26.16 -1.67 -15.12
N LEU A 593 26.36 -2.72 -15.91
CA LEU A 593 25.33 -3.72 -16.24
C LEU A 593 25.60 -5.00 -15.43
N SER A 594 24.74 -6.01 -15.58
CA SER A 594 25.06 -7.36 -15.10
C SER A 594 26.36 -7.89 -15.75
N PRO A 595 27.22 -8.64 -15.03
CA PRO A 595 28.33 -9.37 -15.64
C PRO A 595 27.88 -10.42 -16.67
N ASP A 596 28.82 -10.90 -17.49
CA ASP A 596 28.67 -12.00 -18.45
C ASP A 596 27.56 -11.82 -19.52
N LEU A 597 27.11 -10.59 -19.76
CA LEU A 597 26.16 -10.30 -20.83
C LEU A 597 26.82 -10.49 -22.21
N SER A 598 26.07 -11.07 -23.15
CA SER A 598 26.46 -11.18 -24.56
C SER A 598 26.19 -9.87 -25.32
N LEU A 599 26.85 -8.79 -24.88
CA LEU A 599 26.67 -7.45 -25.44
C LEU A 599 27.40 -7.31 -26.78
N THR A 600 26.81 -6.59 -27.72
CA THR A 600 27.42 -6.27 -29.02
C THR A 600 27.16 -4.82 -29.38
N ALA A 601 27.84 -4.29 -30.39
CA ALA A 601 27.56 -2.94 -30.91
C ALA A 601 26.07 -2.72 -31.26
N ALA A 602 25.35 -3.78 -31.65
CA ALA A 602 23.93 -3.68 -31.96
C ALA A 602 23.06 -3.31 -30.75
N SER A 603 23.55 -3.45 -29.51
CA SER A 603 22.87 -3.02 -28.29
C SER A 603 22.86 -1.50 -28.12
N PHE A 604 23.61 -0.76 -28.95
CA PHE A 604 23.81 0.67 -28.82
C PHE A 604 23.34 1.45 -30.04
N PHE A 605 22.89 2.67 -29.81
CA PHE A 605 22.74 3.68 -30.85
C PHE A 605 23.09 5.07 -30.33
N VAL A 606 23.46 5.95 -31.25
CA VAL A 606 23.96 7.31 -31.00
C VAL A 606 23.07 8.30 -31.72
N THR A 607 22.67 9.39 -31.06
CA THR A 607 21.86 10.45 -31.69
C THR A 607 22.40 11.84 -31.46
#